data_AF-L7QWJ3-F1
#
_entry.id   AF-L7QWJ3-F1
#
_cell.length_a   1.000
_cell.length_b   1.000
_cell.length_c   1.000
_cell.angle_alpha   90.00
_cell.angle_beta   90.00
_cell.angle_gamma   90.00
#
_symmetry.space_group_name_H-M   'P 1'
#
loop_
_entity.id
_entity.type
_entity.pdbx_description
1 polymer ?
#
loop_
_entity_poly.entity_id
_entity_poly.type
_entity_poly.pdbx_seq_one_letter_code
_entity_poly.pdbx_strand_id
1 'polypeptide(L)'
;LICEAYHLMKDVLDMEQEQMSKVFEEWNKGQLESFLIEITGDILKYRDTDGEYLLPKIKDTAGQKGTGKWTGIAALQYGTPVTLIGEAVFARYLSSLKDERVEASKVLEGPKKSKLSAEVQKKLLVAIGKALYASKIISYAQGFMLLREVAKEYSWNLNYGGIALMWRGGCIIRSVFLGKIKEAYTKNPRLSNLLLDPFFSKVIGDTQGPMREVVATGAMQGVPLPALSTALAFYDGYRAPVLPANLLQAQR
;
A
#
# COMPACT_ATOMS: atom_id res chain seq x y z
N LEU A 1 2.35 1.04 -2.67
CA LEU A 1 1.64 -0.26 -2.74
C LEU A 1 1.68 -0.93 -4.12
N ILE A 2 0.82 -0.56 -5.08
CA ILE A 2 0.82 -1.24 -6.41
C ILE A 2 2.19 -1.09 -7.11
N CYS A 3 2.77 0.11 -7.09
CA CYS A 3 4.10 0.35 -7.63
C CYS A 3 5.21 -0.44 -6.90
N GLU A 4 5.05 -0.73 -5.61
CA GLU A 4 6.01 -1.55 -4.86
C GLU A 4 5.90 -3.04 -5.21
N ALA A 5 4.67 -3.53 -5.43
CA ALA A 5 4.46 -4.88 -5.97
C ALA A 5 5.09 -5.02 -7.36
N TYR A 6 4.90 -4.04 -8.24
CA TYR A 6 5.57 -3.96 -9.54
C TYR A 6 7.10 -3.95 -9.39
N HIS A 7 7.63 -3.12 -8.49
CA HIS A 7 9.09 -3.02 -8.29
C HIS A 7 9.68 -4.36 -7.85
N LEU A 8 9.02 -5.09 -6.95
CA LEU A 8 9.44 -6.43 -6.56
C LEU A 8 9.38 -7.43 -7.71
N MET A 9 8.30 -7.43 -8.49
CA MET A 9 8.18 -8.31 -9.67
C MET A 9 9.31 -8.06 -10.67
N LYS A 10 9.62 -6.79 -10.93
CA LYS A 10 10.66 -6.41 -11.88
C LYS A 10 12.07 -6.72 -11.36
N ASP A 11 12.40 -6.24 -10.16
CA ASP A 11 13.79 -6.18 -9.69
C ASP A 11 14.23 -7.36 -8.82
N VAL A 12 13.28 -8.17 -8.33
CA VAL A 12 13.54 -9.36 -7.49
C VAL A 12 13.10 -10.64 -8.18
N LEU A 13 11.98 -10.61 -8.92
CA LEU A 13 11.47 -11.77 -9.64
C LEU A 13 11.92 -11.82 -11.10
N ASP A 14 12.62 -10.79 -11.60
CA ASP A 14 13.07 -10.66 -12.99
C ASP A 14 11.93 -10.88 -14.00
N MET A 15 10.71 -10.40 -13.68
CA MET A 15 9.54 -10.62 -14.53
C MET A 15 9.46 -9.62 -15.68
N GLU A 16 9.12 -10.13 -16.85
CA GLU A 16 8.81 -9.33 -18.03
C GLU A 16 7.44 -8.65 -17.91
N GLN A 17 7.24 -7.53 -18.62
CA GLN A 17 5.99 -6.77 -18.53
C GLN A 17 4.74 -7.56 -18.90
N GLU A 18 4.83 -8.42 -19.90
CA GLU A 18 3.73 -9.32 -20.29
C GLU A 18 3.33 -10.27 -19.15
N GLN A 19 4.33 -10.80 -18.42
CA GLN A 19 4.09 -11.70 -17.29
C GLN A 19 3.46 -10.93 -16.13
N MET A 20 3.95 -9.72 -15.84
CA MET A 20 3.37 -8.85 -14.82
C MET A 20 1.93 -8.48 -15.16
N SER A 21 1.63 -8.13 -16.41
CA SER A 21 0.27 -7.82 -16.88
C SER A 21 -0.70 -8.97 -16.56
N LYS A 22 -0.33 -10.21 -16.92
CA LYS A 22 -1.14 -11.41 -16.65
C LYS A 22 -1.39 -11.64 -15.16
N VAL A 23 -0.41 -11.33 -14.30
CA VAL A 23 -0.59 -11.42 -12.85
C VAL A 23 -1.58 -10.37 -12.35
N PHE A 24 -1.50 -9.12 -12.83
CA PHE A 24 -2.46 -8.08 -12.46
C PHE A 24 -3.87 -8.40 -12.97
N GLU A 25 -4.00 -8.96 -14.18
CA GLU A 25 -5.28 -9.47 -14.70
C GLU A 25 -5.86 -10.56 -13.81
N GLU A 26 -5.03 -11.49 -13.32
CA GLU A 26 -5.47 -12.55 -12.41
C GLU A 26 -5.85 -12.00 -11.02
N TRP A 27 -5.06 -11.09 -10.47
CA TRP A 27 -5.39 -10.41 -9.21
C TRP A 27 -6.71 -9.64 -9.32
N ASN A 28 -7.01 -9.08 -10.49
CA ASN A 28 -8.25 -8.34 -10.73
C ASN A 28 -9.49 -9.23 -10.79
N LYS A 29 -9.37 -10.56 -10.86
CA LYS A 29 -10.51 -11.50 -10.77
C LYS A 29 -10.84 -11.92 -9.34
N GLY A 30 -10.04 -11.49 -8.36
CA GLY A 30 -10.12 -11.93 -6.97
C GLY A 30 -10.32 -10.79 -5.98
N GLN A 31 -9.76 -10.95 -4.78
CA GLN A 31 -9.91 -10.00 -3.67
C GLN A 31 -9.31 -8.60 -3.95
N LEU A 32 -8.41 -8.52 -4.93
CA LEU A 32 -7.79 -7.27 -5.37
C LEU A 32 -8.57 -6.57 -6.48
N GLU A 33 -9.70 -7.12 -6.96
CA GLU A 33 -10.54 -6.50 -8.00
C GLU A 33 -10.77 -5.02 -7.69
N SER A 34 -10.22 -4.18 -8.56
CA SER A 34 -10.28 -2.74 -8.43
C SER A 34 -9.85 -2.05 -9.71
N PHE A 35 -10.38 -0.85 -9.93
CA PHE A 35 -10.02 -0.06 -11.10
C PHE A 35 -8.51 0.18 -11.23
N LEU A 36 -7.81 0.40 -10.12
CA LEU A 36 -6.36 0.62 -10.14
C LEU A 36 -5.56 -0.64 -10.50
N ILE A 37 -6.04 -1.82 -10.13
CA ILE A 37 -5.39 -3.10 -10.49
C ILE A 37 -5.65 -3.40 -11.97
N GLU A 38 -6.88 -3.19 -12.44
CA GLU A 38 -7.29 -3.29 -13.85
C GLU A 38 -6.39 -2.46 -14.76
N ILE A 39 -6.35 -1.13 -14.56
CA ILE A 39 -5.56 -0.25 -15.42
C ILE A 39 -4.05 -0.51 -15.29
N THR A 40 -3.58 -1.08 -14.18
CA THR A 40 -2.16 -1.46 -14.06
C THR A 40 -1.81 -2.60 -15.01
N GLY A 41 -2.69 -3.61 -15.14
CA GLY A 41 -2.54 -4.65 -16.16
C GLY A 41 -2.50 -4.04 -17.56
N ASP A 42 -3.43 -3.13 -17.87
CA ASP A 42 -3.48 -2.47 -19.18
C ASP A 42 -2.24 -1.62 -19.48
N ILE A 43 -1.74 -0.88 -18.50
CA ILE A 43 -0.51 -0.07 -18.63
C ILE A 43 0.70 -0.98 -18.91
N LEU A 44 0.81 -2.13 -18.26
CA LEU A 44 1.95 -3.04 -18.41
C LEU A 44 2.02 -3.67 -19.80
N LYS A 45 0.88 -3.95 -20.44
CA LYS A 45 0.85 -4.51 -21.81
C LYS A 45 0.84 -3.46 -22.92
N TYR A 46 0.75 -2.17 -22.59
CA TYR A 46 0.66 -1.11 -23.58
C TYR A 46 1.99 -0.90 -24.32
N ARG A 47 1.93 -0.94 -25.65
CA ARG A 47 3.06 -0.69 -26.55
C ARG A 47 2.92 0.67 -27.23
N ASP A 48 4.05 1.34 -27.37
CA ASP A 48 4.21 2.61 -28.08
C ASP A 48 4.27 2.38 -29.61
N THR A 49 4.32 3.47 -30.37
CA THR A 49 4.34 3.48 -31.85
C THR A 49 5.52 2.75 -32.48
N ASP A 50 6.61 2.56 -31.74
CA ASP A 50 7.79 1.78 -32.15
C ASP A 50 7.69 0.29 -31.81
N GLY A 51 6.57 -0.15 -31.22
CA GLY A 51 6.35 -1.54 -30.81
C GLY A 51 6.92 -1.91 -29.44
N GLU A 52 7.70 -1.03 -28.81
CA GLU A 52 8.25 -1.26 -27.46
C GLU A 52 7.24 -0.89 -26.37
N TYR A 53 7.38 -1.47 -25.18
CA TYR A 53 6.49 -1.12 -24.07
C TYR A 53 6.66 0.35 -23.64
N LEU A 54 5.55 1.05 -23.41
CA LEU A 54 5.58 2.47 -23.06
C LEU A 54 6.08 2.72 -21.64
N LEU A 55 5.69 1.89 -20.66
CA LEU A 55 5.92 2.15 -19.24
C LEU A 55 7.39 2.46 -18.87
N PRO A 56 8.42 1.73 -19.36
CA PRO A 56 9.82 2.02 -19.05
C PRO A 56 10.34 3.34 -19.62
N LYS A 57 9.65 3.90 -20.63
CA LYS A 57 10.00 5.19 -21.25
C LYS A 57 9.42 6.38 -20.49
N ILE A 58 8.44 6.15 -19.60
CA ILE A 58 7.82 7.22 -18.80
C ILE A 58 8.80 7.68 -17.73
N LYS A 59 9.03 9.00 -17.67
CA LYS A 59 9.89 9.62 -16.64
C LYS A 59 9.36 9.29 -15.23
N ASP A 60 10.23 8.76 -14.38
CA ASP A 60 9.94 8.31 -13.00
C ASP A 60 9.87 9.47 -11.98
N THR A 61 9.15 10.54 -12.34
CA THR A 61 8.90 11.72 -11.50
C THR A 61 7.40 11.90 -11.30
N ALA A 62 6.88 11.50 -10.13
CA ALA A 62 5.46 11.53 -9.87
C ALA A 62 4.96 12.93 -9.46
N GLY A 63 4.09 13.52 -10.27
CA GLY A 63 3.39 14.76 -9.92
C GLY A 63 2.34 14.57 -8.81
N GLN A 64 1.90 15.68 -8.21
CA GLN A 64 0.81 15.69 -7.23
C GLN A 64 0.11 17.05 -7.18
N LYS A 65 -1.21 17.05 -6.94
CA LYS A 65 -2.06 18.26 -6.89
C LYS A 65 -2.41 18.71 -5.45
N GLY A 66 -1.73 18.18 -4.43
CA GLY A 66 -1.86 18.63 -3.04
C GLY A 66 -2.79 17.81 -2.13
N THR A 67 -3.82 17.15 -2.67
CA THR A 67 -4.81 16.44 -1.83
C THR A 67 -4.22 15.33 -0.96
N GLY A 68 -3.22 14.59 -1.46
CA GLY A 68 -2.49 13.60 -0.66
C GLY A 68 -1.72 14.24 0.51
N LYS A 69 -1.03 15.35 0.24
CA LYS A 69 -0.33 16.15 1.27
C LYS A 69 -1.30 16.64 2.34
N TRP A 70 -2.49 17.11 1.94
CA TRP A 70 -3.51 17.58 2.89
C TRP A 70 -3.98 16.48 3.84
N THR A 71 -4.16 15.25 3.37
CA THR A 71 -4.48 14.11 4.25
C THR A 71 -3.35 13.84 5.25
N GLY A 72 -2.08 13.92 4.82
CA GLY A 72 -0.93 13.78 5.72
C GLY A 72 -0.86 14.90 6.76
N ILE A 73 -1.14 16.13 6.37
CA ILE A 73 -1.21 17.28 7.30
C ILE A 73 -2.35 17.11 8.29
N ALA A 74 -3.54 16.72 7.82
CA ALA A 74 -4.69 16.47 8.69
C ALA A 74 -4.38 15.35 9.70
N ALA A 75 -3.72 14.27 9.27
CA ALA A 75 -3.30 13.20 10.16
C ALA A 75 -2.42 13.70 11.32
N LEU A 76 -1.45 14.58 11.02
CA LEU A 76 -0.61 15.21 12.03
C LEU A 76 -1.40 16.17 12.93
N GLN A 77 -2.27 16.99 12.33
CA GLN A 77 -3.09 17.98 13.05
C GLN A 77 -4.03 17.32 14.06
N TYR A 78 -4.65 16.19 13.70
CA TYR A 78 -5.59 15.46 14.55
C TYR A 78 -4.95 14.26 15.26
N GLY A 79 -3.62 14.17 15.32
CA GLY A 79 -2.91 13.14 16.09
C GLY A 79 -3.22 11.70 15.69
N THR A 80 -3.50 11.44 14.40
CA THR A 80 -3.85 10.10 13.91
C THR A 80 -2.70 9.48 13.09
N PRO A 81 -2.31 8.22 13.35
CA PRO A 81 -1.19 7.55 12.66
C PRO A 81 -1.54 7.07 11.24
N VAL A 82 -1.74 8.00 10.31
CA VAL A 82 -1.99 7.71 8.88
C VAL A 82 -0.67 7.55 8.11
N THR A 83 0.14 6.58 8.55
CA THR A 83 1.53 6.44 8.10
C THR A 83 1.65 6.09 6.62
N LEU A 84 0.77 5.24 6.10
CA LEU A 84 0.89 4.72 4.73
C LEU A 84 0.60 5.79 3.66
N ILE A 85 -0.39 6.65 3.90
CA ILE A 85 -0.67 7.78 3.02
C ILE A 85 0.48 8.80 3.11
N GLY A 86 1.04 9.02 4.31
CA GLY A 86 2.25 9.83 4.50
C GLY A 86 3.42 9.34 3.66
N GLU A 87 3.78 8.07 3.78
CA GLU A 87 4.85 7.45 2.97
C GLU A 87 4.56 7.49 1.47
N ALA A 88 3.30 7.31 1.06
CA ALA A 88 2.92 7.44 -0.34
C ALA A 88 3.09 8.87 -0.88
N VAL A 89 2.98 9.91 -0.03
CA VAL A 89 3.28 11.29 -0.40
C VAL A 89 4.80 11.51 -0.47
N PHE A 90 5.55 11.06 0.54
CA PHE A 90 7.01 11.21 0.56
C PHE A 90 7.69 10.45 -0.58
N ALA A 91 7.20 9.26 -0.96
CA ALA A 91 7.70 8.54 -2.12
C ALA A 91 7.58 9.33 -3.43
N ARG A 92 6.53 10.16 -3.58
CA ARG A 92 6.40 11.05 -4.75
C ARG A 92 7.42 12.17 -4.72
N TYR A 93 7.67 12.76 -3.55
CA TYR A 93 8.71 13.78 -3.38
C TYR A 93 10.09 13.20 -3.69
N LEU A 94 10.41 12.02 -3.15
CA LEU A 94 11.65 11.31 -3.47
C LEU A 94 11.79 11.02 -4.97
N SER A 95 10.71 10.62 -5.64
CA SER A 95 10.74 10.40 -7.09
C SER A 95 11.06 11.69 -7.87
N SER A 96 10.66 12.85 -7.36
CA SER A 96 10.88 14.14 -8.02
C SER A 96 12.34 14.61 -7.96
N LEU A 97 13.12 14.11 -6.99
CA LEU A 97 14.57 14.34 -6.86
C LEU A 97 15.35 13.48 -7.87
N LYS A 98 14.97 13.52 -9.16
CA LYS A 98 15.50 12.59 -10.17
C LYS A 98 17.01 12.74 -10.35
N ASP A 99 17.49 13.95 -10.55
CA ASP A 99 18.90 14.21 -10.83
C ASP A 99 19.77 13.87 -9.61
N GLU A 100 19.31 14.22 -8.40
CA GLU A 100 19.96 13.81 -7.15
C GLU A 100 20.02 12.28 -7.00
N ARG A 101 18.93 11.55 -7.30
CA ARG A 101 18.92 10.09 -7.27
C ARG A 101 19.88 9.48 -8.29
N VAL A 102 20.01 10.06 -9.48
CA VAL A 102 20.95 9.61 -10.50
C VAL A 102 22.39 9.78 -10.00
N GLU A 103 22.74 10.93 -9.42
CA GLU A 103 24.07 11.13 -8.84
C GLU A 103 24.32 10.21 -7.64
N ALA A 104 23.35 10.08 -6.74
CA ALA A 104 23.44 9.17 -5.60
C ALA A 104 23.68 7.71 -6.01
N SER A 105 23.07 7.27 -7.12
CA SER A 105 23.22 5.88 -7.61
C SER A 105 24.64 5.52 -8.06
N LYS A 106 25.49 6.51 -8.32
CA LYS A 106 26.90 6.30 -8.73
C LYS A 106 27.84 6.11 -7.54
N VAL A 107 27.43 6.56 -6.35
CA VAL A 107 28.30 6.64 -5.16
C VAL A 107 27.81 5.79 -3.98
N LEU A 108 26.49 5.58 -3.86
CA LEU A 108 25.91 4.80 -2.78
C LEU A 108 25.80 3.33 -3.19
N GLU A 109 26.48 2.46 -2.45
CA GLU A 109 26.40 1.01 -2.65
C GLU A 109 25.14 0.41 -2.03
N GLY A 110 24.61 -0.63 -2.65
CA GLY A 110 23.50 -1.44 -2.15
C GLY A 110 23.90 -2.91 -2.00
N PRO A 111 23.00 -3.75 -1.44
CA PRO A 111 23.27 -5.17 -1.36
C PRO A 111 23.47 -5.78 -2.75
N LYS A 112 24.33 -6.80 -2.83
CA LYS A 112 24.49 -7.59 -4.06
C LYS A 112 23.20 -8.37 -4.31
N LYS A 113 22.52 -8.09 -5.43
CA LYS A 113 21.33 -8.83 -5.84
C LYS A 113 21.67 -10.31 -5.96
N SER A 114 20.90 -11.16 -5.28
CA SER A 114 21.03 -12.61 -5.37
C SER A 114 19.83 -13.17 -6.12
N LYS A 115 20.10 -13.99 -7.14
CA LYS A 115 19.04 -14.60 -7.93
C LYS A 115 18.32 -15.65 -7.09
N LEU A 116 17.01 -15.49 -6.95
CA LEU A 116 16.16 -16.44 -6.25
C LEU A 116 15.90 -17.66 -7.16
N SER A 117 15.74 -18.84 -6.57
CA SER A 117 15.31 -20.02 -7.33
C SER A 117 13.88 -19.83 -7.86
N ALA A 118 13.53 -20.49 -8.96
CA ALA A 118 12.19 -20.38 -9.55
C ALA A 118 11.06 -20.77 -8.56
N GLU A 119 11.32 -21.74 -7.68
CA GLU A 119 10.37 -22.12 -6.63
C GLU A 119 10.15 -20.98 -5.62
N VAL A 120 11.23 -20.34 -5.18
CA VAL A 120 11.17 -19.20 -4.25
C VAL A 120 10.49 -18.00 -4.92
N GLN A 121 10.81 -17.71 -6.18
CA GLN A 121 10.15 -16.64 -6.94
C GLN A 121 8.63 -16.85 -7.02
N LYS A 122 8.18 -18.08 -7.30
CA LYS A 122 6.75 -18.40 -7.35
C LYS A 122 6.05 -18.22 -6.00
N LYS A 123 6.68 -18.65 -4.90
CA LYS A 123 6.14 -18.45 -3.54
C LYS A 123 6.08 -16.96 -3.19
N LEU A 124 7.14 -16.22 -3.49
CA LEU A 124 7.24 -14.79 -3.24
C LEU A 124 6.18 -14.01 -4.05
N LEU A 125 5.91 -14.38 -5.30
CA LEU A 125 4.85 -13.74 -6.09
C LEU A 125 3.47 -13.82 -5.42
N VAL A 126 3.12 -14.99 -4.88
CA VAL A 126 1.88 -15.18 -4.09
C VAL A 126 1.93 -14.32 -2.83
N ALA A 127 3.09 -14.27 -2.17
CA ALA A 127 3.27 -13.45 -0.97
C ALA A 127 3.11 -11.95 -1.26
N ILE A 128 3.60 -11.44 -2.39
CA ILE A 128 3.42 -10.06 -2.83
C ILE A 128 1.93 -9.72 -2.96
N GLY A 129 1.13 -10.58 -3.60
CA GLY A 129 -0.31 -10.36 -3.73
C GLY A 129 -1.01 -10.28 -2.36
N LYS A 130 -0.64 -11.17 -1.43
CA LYS A 130 -1.15 -11.16 -0.06
C LYS A 130 -0.71 -9.91 0.73
N ALA A 131 0.55 -9.52 0.62
CA ALA A 131 1.11 -8.34 1.27
C ALA A 131 0.46 -7.05 0.76
N LEU A 132 0.22 -6.96 -0.56
CA LEU A 132 -0.51 -5.87 -1.18
C LEU A 132 -1.93 -5.74 -0.62
N TYR A 133 -2.65 -6.86 -0.50
CA TYR A 133 -4.01 -6.86 0.02
C TYR A 133 -4.07 -6.49 1.52
N ALA A 134 -3.18 -7.07 2.33
CA ALA A 134 -3.05 -6.75 3.76
C ALA A 134 -2.74 -5.25 3.97
N SER A 135 -1.79 -4.72 3.22
CA SER A 135 -1.37 -3.32 3.33
C SER A 135 -2.45 -2.35 2.82
N LYS A 136 -3.25 -2.76 1.83
CA LYS A 136 -4.46 -2.03 1.44
C LYS A 136 -5.43 -1.96 2.62
N ILE A 137 -5.73 -3.07 3.30
CA ILE A 137 -6.60 -3.07 4.49
C ILE A 137 -6.08 -2.11 5.57
N ILE A 138 -4.79 -2.16 5.86
CA ILE A 138 -4.16 -1.29 6.86
C ILE A 138 -4.27 0.20 6.47
N SER A 139 -4.04 0.54 5.20
CA SER A 139 -4.22 1.91 4.69
C SER A 139 -5.64 2.43 4.91
N TYR A 140 -6.65 1.61 4.57
CA TYR A 140 -8.05 1.97 4.80
C TYR A 140 -8.38 2.07 6.29
N ALA A 141 -7.88 1.16 7.12
CA ALA A 141 -8.06 1.23 8.57
C ALA A 141 -7.55 2.58 9.12
N GLN A 142 -6.35 3.01 8.71
CA GLN A 142 -5.79 4.32 9.06
C GLN A 142 -6.65 5.49 8.56
N GLY A 143 -7.14 5.43 7.32
CA GLY A 143 -8.01 6.47 6.77
C GLY A 143 -9.33 6.62 7.54
N PHE A 144 -9.97 5.51 7.91
CA PHE A 144 -11.18 5.53 8.71
C PHE A 144 -10.93 5.95 10.17
N MET A 145 -9.75 5.67 10.73
CA MET A 145 -9.34 6.24 12.03
C MET A 145 -9.30 7.76 11.98
N LEU A 146 -8.74 8.34 10.90
CA LEU A 146 -8.67 9.79 10.73
C LEU A 146 -10.07 10.40 10.59
N LEU A 147 -10.93 9.82 9.75
CA LEU A 147 -12.32 10.27 9.62
C LEU A 147 -13.04 10.29 10.97
N ARG A 148 -12.80 9.28 11.81
CA ARG A 148 -13.40 9.20 13.13
C ARG A 148 -12.88 10.27 14.09
N GLU A 149 -11.57 10.52 14.12
CA GLU A 149 -11.03 11.55 15.02
C GLU A 149 -11.50 12.95 14.60
N VAL A 150 -11.53 13.23 13.30
CA VAL A 150 -12.10 14.47 12.75
C VAL A 150 -13.59 14.59 13.07
N ALA A 151 -14.35 13.51 12.92
CA ALA A 151 -15.78 13.51 13.25
C ALA A 151 -16.03 13.86 14.72
N LYS A 152 -15.19 13.37 15.63
CA LYS A 152 -15.24 13.69 17.05
C LYS A 152 -14.91 15.17 17.29
N GLU A 153 -13.81 15.67 16.73
CA GLU A 153 -13.38 17.07 16.88
C GLU A 153 -14.46 18.06 16.43
N TYR A 154 -15.09 17.80 15.27
CA TYR A 154 -16.11 18.68 14.71
C TYR A 154 -17.55 18.30 15.10
N SER A 155 -17.74 17.32 15.99
CA SER A 155 -19.06 16.79 16.36
C SER A 155 -19.92 16.39 15.15
N TRP A 156 -19.29 15.87 14.09
CA TRP A 156 -19.99 15.37 12.92
C TRP A 156 -20.47 13.94 13.13
N ASN A 157 -21.71 13.67 12.74
CA ASN A 157 -22.24 12.32 12.71
C ASN A 157 -21.97 11.65 11.35
N LEU A 158 -20.73 11.19 11.14
CA LEU A 158 -20.35 10.56 9.87
C LEU A 158 -20.91 9.14 9.75
N ASN A 159 -21.54 8.85 8.61
CA ASN A 159 -21.97 7.50 8.25
C ASN A 159 -20.85 6.77 7.50
N TYR A 160 -19.96 6.06 8.22
CA TYR A 160 -18.82 5.35 7.63
C TYR A 160 -19.21 4.31 6.58
N GLY A 161 -20.30 3.56 6.81
CA GLY A 161 -20.84 2.61 5.84
C GLY A 161 -21.34 3.31 4.57
N GLY A 162 -21.99 4.47 4.72
CA GLY A 162 -22.41 5.33 3.62
C GLY A 162 -21.24 5.91 2.83
N ILE A 163 -20.19 6.38 3.51
CA ILE A 163 -18.95 6.86 2.88
C ILE A 163 -18.31 5.72 2.05
N ALA A 164 -18.16 4.52 2.62
CA ALA A 164 -17.62 3.37 1.92
C ALA A 164 -18.48 2.97 0.70
N LEU A 165 -19.80 3.05 0.82
CA LEU A 165 -20.73 2.79 -0.29
C LEU A 165 -20.53 3.79 -1.43
N MET A 166 -20.40 5.08 -1.12
CA MET A 166 -20.17 6.12 -2.13
C MET A 166 -18.87 5.92 -2.89
N TRP A 167 -17.84 5.35 -2.26
CA TRP A 167 -16.58 5.04 -2.93
C TRP A 167 -16.62 3.77 -3.78
N ARG A 168 -17.66 2.91 -3.64
CA ARG A 168 -17.74 1.64 -4.37
C ARG A 168 -17.85 1.83 -5.88
N GLY A 169 -18.35 2.96 -6.36
CA GLY A 169 -18.50 3.28 -7.78
C GLY A 169 -18.09 4.72 -8.11
N GLY A 170 -17.82 5.00 -9.38
CA GLY A 170 -17.52 6.35 -9.89
C GLY A 170 -16.13 6.92 -9.53
N CYS A 171 -15.61 6.65 -8.34
CA CYS A 171 -14.31 7.17 -7.91
C CYS A 171 -13.13 6.29 -8.37
N ILE A 172 -11.91 6.82 -8.25
CA ILE A 172 -10.65 6.14 -8.65
C ILE A 172 -10.34 4.93 -7.78
N ILE A 173 -10.74 4.96 -6.50
CA ILE A 173 -10.45 3.87 -5.55
C ILE A 173 -11.52 2.76 -5.57
N ARG A 174 -12.46 2.80 -6.52
CA ARG A 174 -13.55 1.84 -6.63
C ARG A 174 -13.04 0.40 -6.68
N SER A 175 -13.65 -0.47 -5.88
CA SER A 175 -13.26 -1.87 -5.72
C SER A 175 -14.31 -2.68 -4.97
N VAL A 176 -14.33 -4.00 -5.16
CA VAL A 176 -15.17 -4.92 -4.37
C VAL A 176 -14.87 -4.85 -2.88
N PHE A 177 -13.62 -4.49 -2.54
CA PHE A 177 -13.13 -4.27 -1.20
C PHE A 177 -13.97 -3.27 -0.39
N LEU A 178 -14.47 -2.22 -1.02
CA LEU A 178 -15.31 -1.20 -0.36
C LEU A 178 -16.68 -1.75 0.06
N GLY A 179 -17.18 -2.79 -0.63
CA GLY A 179 -18.34 -3.55 -0.19
C GLY A 179 -18.13 -4.19 1.17
N LYS A 180 -16.93 -4.74 1.43
CA LYS A 180 -16.58 -5.35 2.72
C LYS A 180 -16.46 -4.33 3.85
N ILE A 181 -15.95 -3.13 3.56
CA ILE A 181 -15.93 -2.03 4.53
C ILE A 181 -17.36 -1.61 4.90
N LYS A 182 -18.24 -1.47 3.89
CA LYS A 182 -19.66 -1.18 4.14
C LYS A 182 -20.29 -2.26 5.03
N GLU A 183 -20.11 -3.54 4.68
CA GLU A 183 -20.64 -4.67 5.46
C GLU A 183 -20.18 -4.62 6.93
N ALA A 184 -18.90 -4.33 7.18
CA ALA A 184 -18.34 -4.21 8.53
C ALA A 184 -19.02 -3.09 9.34
N TYR A 185 -19.16 -1.89 8.77
CA TYR A 185 -19.83 -0.77 9.43
C TYR A 185 -21.35 -0.93 9.51
N THR A 186 -21.98 -1.70 8.62
CA THR A 186 -23.40 -2.07 8.76
C THR A 186 -23.61 -3.01 9.95
N LYS A 187 -22.73 -4.00 10.14
CA LYS A 187 -22.79 -4.93 11.28
C LYS A 187 -22.47 -4.21 12.61
N ASN A 188 -21.47 -3.34 12.60
CA ASN A 188 -21.09 -2.55 13.77
C ASN A 188 -20.82 -1.09 13.38
N PRO A 189 -21.83 -0.21 13.47
CA PRO A 189 -21.67 1.22 13.18
C PRO A 189 -20.66 1.93 14.10
N ARG A 190 -20.37 1.36 15.26
CA ARG A 190 -19.42 1.89 16.26
C ARG A 190 -18.06 1.18 16.21
N LEU A 191 -17.76 0.49 15.11
CA LEU A 191 -16.48 -0.19 14.93
C LEU A 191 -15.32 0.81 15.06
N SER A 192 -14.45 0.58 16.03
CA SER A 192 -13.33 1.47 16.31
C SER A 192 -12.21 1.33 15.27
N ASN A 193 -12.01 0.15 14.70
CA ASN A 193 -11.01 -0.04 13.66
C ASN A 193 -11.43 -1.19 12.75
N LEU A 194 -11.22 -1.03 11.45
CA LEU A 194 -11.50 -2.07 10.46
C LEU A 194 -10.80 -3.39 10.77
N LEU A 195 -9.59 -3.35 11.34
CA LEU A 195 -8.83 -4.54 11.71
C LEU A 195 -9.50 -5.40 12.78
N LEU A 196 -10.51 -4.87 13.49
CA LEU A 196 -11.24 -5.59 14.54
C LEU A 196 -12.51 -6.28 14.03
N ASP A 197 -12.93 -6.01 12.79
CA ASP A 197 -14.02 -6.76 12.17
C ASP A 197 -13.58 -8.19 11.82
N PRO A 198 -14.43 -9.22 12.01
CA PRO A 198 -14.07 -10.62 11.79
C PRO A 198 -13.55 -10.96 10.39
N PHE A 199 -14.04 -10.29 9.34
CA PHE A 199 -13.56 -10.54 7.98
C PHE A 199 -12.14 -10.00 7.82
N PHE A 200 -11.88 -8.76 8.23
CA PHE A 200 -10.56 -8.15 8.07
C PHE A 200 -9.52 -8.78 9.01
N SER A 201 -9.88 -9.11 10.26
CA SER A 201 -8.97 -9.77 11.19
C SER A 201 -8.54 -11.15 10.68
N LYS A 202 -9.46 -11.93 10.11
CA LYS A 202 -9.14 -13.21 9.46
C LYS A 202 -8.18 -13.02 8.28
N VAL A 203 -8.46 -12.07 7.39
CA VAL A 203 -7.58 -11.79 6.25
C VAL A 203 -6.18 -11.41 6.71
N ILE A 204 -6.07 -10.54 7.71
CA ILE A 204 -4.78 -10.12 8.26
C ILE A 204 -4.04 -11.30 8.91
N GLY A 205 -4.74 -12.18 9.63
CA GLY A 205 -4.18 -13.43 10.14
C GLY A 205 -3.57 -14.31 9.03
N ASP A 206 -4.29 -14.45 7.91
CA ASP A 206 -3.88 -15.27 6.76
C ASP A 206 -2.75 -14.62 5.91
N THR A 207 -2.48 -13.33 6.09
CA THR A 207 -1.60 -12.53 5.20
C THR A 207 -0.41 -11.88 5.90
N GLN A 208 -0.39 -11.78 7.23
CA GLN A 208 0.71 -11.14 7.96
C GLN A 208 2.06 -11.86 7.78
N GLY A 209 2.07 -13.19 7.67
CA GLY A 209 3.30 -13.97 7.41
C GLY A 209 3.90 -13.63 6.04
N PRO A 210 3.13 -13.76 4.95
CA PRO A 210 3.51 -13.29 3.62
C PRO A 210 3.94 -11.81 3.58
N MET A 211 3.27 -10.93 4.32
CA MET A 211 3.66 -9.52 4.41
C MET A 211 5.07 -9.34 5.01
N ARG A 212 5.42 -10.11 6.05
CA ARG A 212 6.77 -10.11 6.64
C ARG A 212 7.81 -10.64 5.66
N GLU A 213 7.51 -11.73 4.96
CA GLU A 213 8.40 -12.31 3.95
C GLU A 213 8.73 -11.29 2.85
N VAL A 214 7.72 -10.56 2.35
CA VAL A 214 7.89 -9.53 1.33
C VAL A 214 8.73 -8.36 1.84
N VAL A 215 8.41 -7.83 3.03
CA VAL A 215 9.18 -6.71 3.62
C VAL A 215 10.63 -7.09 3.87
N ALA A 216 10.87 -8.28 4.44
CA ALA A 216 12.21 -8.79 4.68
C ALA A 216 12.98 -8.98 3.36
N THR A 217 12.34 -9.61 2.37
CA THR A 217 12.99 -9.84 1.06
C THR A 217 13.32 -8.52 0.37
N GLY A 218 12.41 -7.54 0.36
CA GLY A 218 12.66 -6.22 -0.21
C GLY A 218 13.85 -5.53 0.45
N ALA A 219 13.91 -5.54 1.79
CA ALA A 219 15.04 -5.00 2.53
C ALA A 219 16.36 -5.71 2.19
N MET A 220 16.37 -7.04 2.15
CA MET A 220 17.57 -7.84 1.83
C MET A 220 18.04 -7.66 0.39
N GLN A 221 17.13 -7.43 -0.55
CA GLN A 221 17.43 -7.22 -1.97
C GLN A 221 17.64 -5.74 -2.33
N GLY A 222 17.54 -4.81 -1.36
CA GLY A 222 17.71 -3.38 -1.60
C GLY A 222 16.58 -2.73 -2.40
N VAL A 223 15.38 -3.32 -2.40
CA VAL A 223 14.19 -2.76 -3.06
C VAL A 223 13.39 -1.93 -2.06
N PRO A 224 13.16 -0.62 -2.30
CA PRO A 224 12.44 0.25 -1.38
C PRO A 224 10.94 -0.09 -1.34
N LEU A 225 10.44 -0.43 -0.15
CA LEU A 225 9.04 -0.77 0.10
C LEU A 225 8.41 0.11 1.21
N PRO A 226 8.43 1.46 1.08
CA PRO A 226 8.04 2.34 2.19
C PRO A 226 6.60 2.10 2.65
N ALA A 227 5.65 1.86 1.73
CA ALA A 227 4.25 1.67 2.09
C ALA A 227 3.98 0.27 2.67
N LEU A 228 4.60 -0.79 2.13
CA LEU A 228 4.48 -2.15 2.70
C LEU A 228 5.15 -2.24 4.08
N SER A 229 6.35 -1.64 4.23
CA SER A 229 7.09 -1.63 5.50
C SER A 229 6.32 -0.86 6.59
N THR A 230 5.79 0.32 6.27
CA THR A 230 5.01 1.08 7.26
C THR A 230 3.67 0.43 7.58
N ALA A 231 3.07 -0.31 6.66
CA ALA A 231 1.88 -1.12 6.95
C ALA A 231 2.18 -2.17 8.02
N LEU A 232 3.27 -2.93 7.85
CA LEU A 232 3.71 -3.93 8.82
C LEU A 232 4.04 -3.31 10.17
N ALA A 233 4.81 -2.22 10.18
CA ALA A 233 5.17 -1.50 11.40
C ALA A 233 3.93 -0.98 12.16
N PHE A 234 2.96 -0.40 11.44
CA PHE A 234 1.69 0.03 12.02
C PHE A 234 0.91 -1.15 12.59
N TYR A 235 0.79 -2.26 11.87
CA TYR A 235 0.05 -3.43 12.33
C TYR A 235 0.64 -4.00 13.62
N ASP A 236 1.96 -4.19 13.67
CA ASP A 236 2.65 -4.69 14.86
C ASP A 236 2.57 -3.70 16.03
N GLY A 237 2.68 -2.40 15.76
CA GLY A 237 2.50 -1.37 16.78
C GLY A 237 1.08 -1.31 17.34
N TYR A 238 0.08 -1.41 16.46
CA TYR A 238 -1.34 -1.30 16.83
C TYR A 238 -1.85 -2.48 17.67
N ARG A 239 -1.30 -3.69 17.45
CA ARG A 239 -1.66 -4.89 18.21
C ARG A 239 -0.84 -5.11 19.48
N ALA A 240 0.18 -4.27 19.73
CA ALA A 240 1.04 -4.42 20.89
C ALA A 240 0.33 -3.85 22.14
N PRO A 241 0.15 -4.63 23.22
CA PRO A 241 -0.43 -4.11 24.46
C PRO A 241 0.50 -3.12 25.17
N VAL A 242 1.81 -3.21 24.92
CA VAL A 242 2.84 -2.31 25.46
C VAL A 242 3.78 -1.92 24.33
N LEU A 243 3.97 -0.61 24.14
CA LEU A 243 4.96 -0.03 23.23
C LEU A 243 6.12 0.56 24.03
N PRO A 244 7.31 0.76 23.42
CA PRO A 244 8.47 1.36 24.09
C PRO A 244 8.31 2.88 24.40
N ALA A 245 7.09 3.41 24.31
CA ALA A 245 6.78 4.80 24.64
C ALA A 245 6.91 5.11 26.14
N ASN A 246 7.00 4.09 27.00
CA ASN A 246 7.37 4.28 28.41
C ASN A 246 8.76 4.91 28.56
N LEU A 247 9.73 4.54 27.73
CA LEU A 247 11.06 5.17 27.72
C LEU A 247 10.98 6.61 27.18
N LEU A 248 10.21 6.84 26.11
CA LEU A 248 9.96 8.19 25.58
C LEU A 248 9.39 9.12 26.66
N GLN A 249 8.49 8.61 27.51
CA GLN A 249 7.93 9.34 28.64
C GLN A 249 8.95 9.58 29.75
N ALA A 250 9.83 8.63 30.04
CA ALA A 250 10.86 8.79 31.07
C ALA A 250 11.96 9.80 30.69
N GLN A 251 12.18 10.03 29.40
CA GLN A 251 13.18 10.98 28.89
C GLN A 251 12.72 12.46 28.90
N ARG A 252 11.41 12.73 29.01
CA ARG A 252 10.82 14.08 28.94
C ARG A 252 10.46 14.59 30.33
#